data_AF-W7EHC9-F1
#
_entry.id   AF-W7EHC9-F1
#
_cell.length_a   1.000
_cell.length_b   1.000
_cell.length_c   1.000
_cell.angle_alpha   90.00
_cell.angle_beta   90.00
_cell.angle_gamma   90.00
#
_symmetry.space_group_name_H-M   'P 1'
#
loop_
_entity.id
_entity.type
_entity.pdbx_description
1 polymer ?
#
loop_
_entity_poly.entity_id
_entity_poly.type
_entity_poly.pdbx_seq_one_letter_code
_entity_poly.pdbx_strand_id
1 'polypeptide(L)'
;MSNVSLTFVREEANLSVWTEHSDRIHPKDLSRHLSDTVGRERFRISLRKNIYIIYVDRRNGGNDDVSRAIQSVDAAANGKEQNCDPGSDEEEGSKEQKIGPKTYQERLQDIKLAEKKLSSERIPKW
;
A
#
# COMPACT_ATOMS: atom_id res chain seq x y z
N MET A 1 15.42 -7.04 -9.29
CA MET A 1 14.30 -6.78 -8.36
C MET A 1 14.80 -5.80 -7.32
N SER A 2 14.17 -4.64 -7.19
CA SER A 2 14.56 -3.63 -6.19
C SER A 2 14.28 -4.21 -4.81
N ASN A 3 15.32 -4.44 -4.00
CA ASN A 3 15.13 -4.81 -2.60
C ASN A 3 14.61 -3.57 -1.87
N VAL A 4 13.30 -3.53 -1.65
CA VAL A 4 12.65 -2.48 -0.87
C VAL A 4 12.94 -2.77 0.60
N SER A 5 13.85 -1.99 1.19
CA SER A 5 14.11 -2.05 2.62
C SER A 5 13.07 -1.18 3.32
N LEU A 6 12.23 -1.77 4.17
CA LEU A 6 11.29 -1.01 4.99
C LEU A 6 11.73 -1.05 6.45
N THR A 7 11.73 0.11 7.10
CA THR A 7 12.02 0.23 8.52
C THR A 7 10.76 -0.07 9.33
N PHE A 8 10.86 -1.01 10.25
CA PHE A 8 9.78 -1.34 11.17
C PHE A 8 9.53 -0.23 12.20
N VAL A 9 8.28 0.23 12.30
CA VAL A 9 7.87 1.25 13.26
C VAL A 9 7.25 0.59 14.49
N ARG A 10 6.18 -0.19 14.28
CA ARG A 10 5.46 -0.91 15.35
C ARG A 10 4.53 -1.97 14.78
N GLU A 11 4.03 -2.82 15.67
CA GLU A 11 3.05 -3.85 15.36
C GLU A 11 1.98 -3.92 16.44
N GLU A 12 0.75 -4.17 15.99
CA GLU A 12 -0.42 -4.50 16.79
C GLU A 12 -1.02 -5.81 16.31
N ALA A 13 -2.04 -6.31 17.02
CA ALA A 13 -2.70 -7.58 16.73
C ALA A 13 -3.15 -7.76 15.26
N ASN A 14 -3.53 -6.67 14.57
CA ASN A 14 -4.06 -6.71 13.22
C ASN A 14 -3.40 -5.71 12.26
N LEU A 15 -2.39 -4.97 12.72
CA LEU A 15 -1.83 -3.86 11.96
C LEU A 15 -0.33 -3.80 12.19
N SER A 16 0.43 -3.78 11.10
CA SER A 16 1.86 -3.47 11.16
C SER A 16 2.13 -2.14 10.48
N VAL A 17 3.00 -1.35 11.11
CA VAL A 17 3.38 -0.03 10.62
C VAL A 17 4.85 -0.04 10.25
N TRP A 18 5.12 0.37 9.02
CA TRP A 18 6.45 0.46 8.44
C TRP A 18 6.70 1.87 7.92
N THR A 19 7.96 2.21 7.71
CA THR A 19 8.36 3.51 7.18
C THR A 19 9.58 3.40 6.28
N GLU A 20 9.70 4.33 5.35
CA GLU A 20 10.92 4.53 4.55
C GLU A 20 10.95 5.98 4.08
N HIS A 21 12.14 6.52 3.82
CA HIS A 21 12.29 7.82 3.22
C HIS A 21 11.83 7.83 1.76
N SER A 22 11.19 8.93 1.34
CA SER A 22 10.72 9.10 -0.03
C SER A 22 11.84 9.31 -1.05
N ASP A 23 13.08 9.57 -0.61
CA ASP A 23 14.27 9.67 -1.45
C ASP A 23 14.88 8.31 -1.79
N ARG A 24 14.55 7.26 -1.03
CA ARG A 24 15.10 5.90 -1.20
C ARG A 24 14.25 5.00 -2.08
N ILE A 25 12.96 5.28 -2.20
CA ILE A 25 12.05 4.45 -3.00
C ILE A 25 11.01 5.29 -3.72
N HIS A 26 10.82 5.01 -5.01
CA HIS A 26 9.77 5.62 -5.79
C HIS A 26 8.39 5.06 -5.38
N PRO A 27 7.33 5.88 -5.27
CA PRO A 27 6.03 5.42 -4.77
C PRO A 27 5.43 4.28 -5.60
N LYS A 28 5.70 4.26 -6.92
CA LYS A 28 5.25 3.18 -7.82
C LYS A 28 5.90 1.84 -7.49
N ASP A 29 7.18 1.84 -7.15
CA ASP A 29 7.92 0.63 -6.80
C ASP A 29 7.52 0.14 -5.40
N LEU A 30 7.32 1.08 -4.47
CA LEU A 30 6.79 0.77 -3.13
C LEU A 30 5.41 0.11 -3.22
N SER A 31 4.49 0.69 -4.00
CA SER A 31 3.14 0.14 -4.19
C SER A 31 3.17 -1.22 -4.87
N ARG A 32 4.01 -1.41 -5.90
CA ARG A 32 4.17 -2.72 -6.56
C ARG A 32 4.70 -3.77 -5.57
N HIS A 33 5.77 -3.45 -4.84
CA HIS A 33 6.36 -4.35 -3.85
C HIS A 33 5.36 -4.76 -2.76
N LEU A 34 4.59 -3.81 -2.21
CA LEU A 34 3.56 -4.10 -1.22
C LEU A 34 2.41 -4.92 -1.81
N SER A 35 2.00 -4.63 -3.05
CA SER A 35 0.97 -5.41 -3.75
C SER A 35 1.40 -6.86 -3.95
N ASP A 36 2.65 -7.08 -4.34
CA ASP A 36 3.20 -8.42 -4.56
C ASP A 36 3.40 -9.19 -3.24
N THR A 37 3.68 -8.47 -2.14
CA THR A 37 4.00 -9.09 -0.84
C THR A 37 2.76 -9.36 0.02
N VAL A 38 1.82 -8.41 0.09
CA VAL A 38 0.66 -8.48 0.99
C VAL A 38 -0.68 -8.41 0.27
N GLY A 39 -0.72 -8.09 -1.02
CA GLY A 39 -1.95 -7.91 -1.79
C GLY A 39 -2.40 -6.45 -1.86
N ARG A 40 -3.01 -6.06 -2.99
CA ARG A 40 -3.39 -4.67 -3.31
C ARG A 40 -4.30 -4.01 -2.28
N GLU A 41 -5.19 -4.78 -1.66
CA GLU A 41 -6.18 -4.25 -0.70
C GLU A 41 -5.69 -4.24 0.74
N ARG A 42 -4.48 -4.75 1.04
CA ARG A 42 -4.05 -5.00 2.43
C ARG A 42 -3.09 -3.97 2.97
N PHE A 43 -2.88 -2.88 2.27
CA PHE A 43 -2.00 -1.82 2.73
C PHE A 43 -2.51 -0.43 2.39
N ARG A 44 -1.98 0.55 3.11
CA ARG A 44 -2.15 1.97 2.83
C ARG A 44 -0.82 2.68 3.00
N ILE A 45 -0.47 3.50 2.01
CA ILE A 45 0.72 4.35 2.03
C ILE A 45 0.28 5.79 2.31
N SER A 46 1.03 6.52 3.12
CA SER A 46 0.83 7.94 3.36
C SER A 46 2.17 8.66 3.36
N LEU A 47 2.29 9.73 2.57
CA LEU A 47 3.49 10.57 2.56
C LEU A 47 3.35 11.73 3.55
N ARG A 48 4.30 11.85 4.49
CA ARG A 48 4.37 12.97 5.43
C ARG A 48 5.83 13.35 5.65
N LYS A 49 6.16 14.64 5.52
CA LYS A 49 7.51 15.18 5.77
C LYS A 49 8.63 14.33 5.12
N ASN A 50 8.45 13.94 3.85
CA ASN A 50 9.41 13.14 3.07
C ASN A 50 9.68 11.72 3.60
N ILE A 51 8.76 11.19 4.41
CA ILE A 51 8.75 9.78 4.81
C ILE A 51 7.42 9.16 4.41
N TYR A 52 7.48 7.93 3.93
CA TYR A 52 6.32 7.08 3.79
C TYR A 52 5.97 6.47 5.13
N ILE A 53 4.70 6.53 5.50
CA ILE A 53 4.10 5.75 6.57
C ILE A 53 3.25 4.68 5.89
N ILE A 54 3.53 3.42 6.18
CA ILE A 54 2.93 2.27 5.52
C ILE A 54 2.18 1.47 6.58
N TYR A 55 0.88 1.33 6.38
CA TYR A 55 0.01 0.51 7.22
C TYR A 55 -0.29 -0.78 6.48
N VAL A 56 -0.10 -1.93 7.13
CA VAL A 56 -0.36 -3.26 6.56
C VAL A 56 -1.36 -3.98 7.46
N ASP A 57 -2.49 -4.41 6.89
CA ASP A 57 -3.49 -5.20 7.60
C ASP A 57 -3.06 -6.67 7.69
N ARG A 58 -2.83 -7.14 8.91
CA ARG A 58 -2.40 -8.51 9.22
C ARG A 58 -3.53 -9.48 9.48
N ARG A 59 -4.80 -9.06 9.44
CA ARG A 59 -5.93 -9.99 9.56
C ARG A 59 -5.77 -11.08 8.52
N ASN A 60 -5.64 -12.33 8.99
CA ASN A 60 -5.59 -13.49 8.09
C ASN A 60 -6.82 -13.43 7.19
N GLY A 61 -6.59 -13.50 5.88
CA GLY A 61 -7.65 -13.62 4.88
C GLY A 61 -8.47 -14.85 5.22
N GLY A 62 -9.61 -14.61 5.86
CA GLY A 62 -10.70 -15.55 5.99
C GLY A 62 -11.87 -15.03 5.19
N ASN A 63 -11.66 -14.71 3.91
CA ASN A 63 -12.73 -14.64 2.91
C ASN A 63 -12.19 -14.50 1.49
N ASP A 64 -11.65 -15.60 0.97
CA ASP A 64 -11.25 -15.71 -0.44
C ASP A 64 -12.45 -16.15 -1.31
N ASP A 65 -13.69 -15.83 -0.90
CA ASP A 65 -14.91 -16.36 -1.52
C ASP A 65 -15.66 -15.38 -2.43
N VAL A 66 -15.00 -14.30 -2.87
CA VAL A 66 -15.48 -13.45 -3.98
C VAL A 66 -14.25 -12.90 -4.70
N SER A 67 -13.67 -13.63 -5.66
CA SER A 67 -13.92 -13.31 -7.07
C SER A 67 -13.49 -14.49 -7.95
N ARG A 68 -14.21 -15.61 -7.82
CA ARG A 68 -14.45 -16.49 -8.96
C ARG A 68 -15.42 -15.77 -9.91
N ALA A 69 -14.93 -14.74 -10.57
CA ALA A 69 -15.53 -14.13 -11.75
C ALA A 69 -14.47 -14.10 -12.85
N ILE A 70 -13.82 -15.25 -13.06
CA ILE A 70 -13.39 -15.62 -14.40
C ILE A 70 -14.70 -15.70 -15.19
N GLN A 71 -15.03 -14.60 -15.87
CA GLN A 71 -16.04 -14.60 -16.91
C GLN A 71 -15.63 -15.70 -17.89
N SER A 72 -16.32 -16.84 -17.79
CA SER A 72 -16.97 -17.48 -18.92
C SER A 72 -16.53 -16.89 -20.26
N VAL A 73 -15.37 -17.34 -20.74
CA VAL A 73 -15.06 -17.26 -22.16
C VAL A 73 -16.07 -18.20 -22.81
N ASP A 74 -17.10 -17.63 -23.43
CA ASP A 74 -17.59 -18.13 -24.71
C ASP A 74 -18.55 -17.15 -25.40
N ALA A 75 -18.25 -16.95 -26.69
CA ALA A 75 -19.10 -16.47 -27.77
C ALA A 75 -19.48 -14.97 -27.82
N ALA A 76 -18.81 -14.19 -28.67
CA ALA A 76 -19.22 -14.06 -30.09
C ALA A 76 -18.38 -12.98 -30.81
N ALA A 77 -17.98 -13.29 -32.04
CA ALA A 77 -17.24 -12.43 -32.94
C ALA A 77 -18.08 -11.23 -33.41
N ASN A 78 -17.51 -10.02 -33.40
CA ASN A 78 -17.53 -9.14 -34.58
C ASN A 78 -16.59 -7.93 -34.41
N GLY A 79 -15.83 -7.62 -35.47
CA GLY A 79 -14.82 -6.57 -35.46
C GLY A 79 -15.37 -5.15 -35.57
N LYS A 80 -14.61 -4.19 -35.03
CA LYS A 80 -14.17 -2.98 -35.73
C LYS A 80 -13.18 -2.19 -34.87
N GLU A 81 -12.06 -1.87 -35.51
CA GLU A 81 -11.05 -0.90 -35.12
C GLU A 81 -11.67 0.49 -34.93
N GLN A 82 -11.55 1.07 -33.73
CA GLN A 82 -11.68 2.52 -33.48
C GLN A 82 -10.74 2.92 -32.33
N ASN A 83 -9.64 3.55 -32.74
CA ASN A 83 -8.87 4.66 -32.15
C ASN A 83 -8.93 4.97 -30.64
N CYS A 84 -7.75 5.34 -30.16
CA CYS A 84 -7.37 5.76 -28.81
C CYS A 84 -8.30 6.77 -28.11
N ASP A 85 -8.30 6.56 -26.79
CA ASP A 85 -8.57 7.45 -25.66
C ASP A 85 -10.03 7.69 -25.28
N PRO A 86 -10.40 7.24 -24.07
CA PRO A 86 -11.09 8.12 -23.15
C PRO A 86 -10.36 8.14 -21.81
N GLY A 87 -9.98 9.34 -21.37
CA GLY A 87 -9.91 9.64 -19.96
C GLY A 87 -11.25 9.26 -19.32
N SER A 88 -11.28 8.08 -18.70
CA SER A 88 -12.38 7.63 -17.87
C SER A 88 -11.84 7.64 -16.46
N ASP A 89 -12.25 8.68 -15.73
CA ASP A 89 -12.07 8.84 -14.30
C ASP A 89 -12.96 7.80 -13.61
N GLU A 90 -12.61 6.52 -13.77
CA GLU A 90 -13.24 5.44 -13.05
C GLU A 90 -12.55 5.41 -11.69
N GLU A 91 -13.05 6.29 -10.81
CA GLU A 91 -13.05 6.09 -9.37
C GLU A 91 -13.69 4.71 -9.10
N GLU A 92 -12.92 3.66 -9.35
CA GLU A 92 -13.26 2.29 -8.98
C GLU A 92 -13.56 2.33 -7.50
N GLY A 93 -14.83 2.05 -7.19
CA GLY A 93 -15.44 2.07 -5.88
C GLY A 93 -14.67 1.22 -4.90
N SER A 94 -13.60 1.80 -4.37
CA SER A 94 -12.78 1.21 -3.34
C SER A 94 -13.58 1.40 -2.07
N LYS A 95 -14.27 0.33 -1.63
CA LYS A 95 -14.73 0.21 -0.25
C LYS A 95 -13.51 0.59 0.59
N GLU A 96 -13.50 1.81 1.14
CA GLU A 96 -12.34 2.38 1.79
C GLU A 96 -12.11 1.59 3.07
N GLN A 97 -11.44 0.44 2.94
CA GLN A 97 -10.99 -0.36 4.06
C GLN A 97 -10.12 0.61 4.86
N LYS A 98 -10.59 0.99 6.06
CA LYS A 98 -9.91 1.94 6.93
C LYS A 98 -8.66 1.29 7.51
N ILE A 99 -7.68 1.01 6.65
CA ILE A 99 -6.38 0.48 7.02
C ILE A 99 -5.58 1.64 7.62
N GLY A 100 -5.13 1.45 8.85
CA GLY A 100 -4.39 2.44 9.62
C GLY A 100 -5.01 2.76 10.99
N PRO A 101 -4.51 3.81 11.66
CA PRO A 101 -4.88 4.14 13.03
C PRO A 101 -6.34 4.57 13.12
N LYS A 102 -6.97 4.20 14.24
CA LYS A 102 -8.38 4.54 14.52
C LYS A 102 -8.54 6.02 14.81
N THR A 103 -7.53 6.62 15.43
CA THR A 103 -7.57 8.02 15.83
C THR A 103 -6.48 8.85 15.16
N TYR A 104 -6.71 10.17 15.08
CA TYR A 104 -5.69 11.10 14.63
C TYR A 104 -4.47 11.15 15.57
N GLN A 105 -4.69 10.97 16.88
CA GLN A 105 -3.62 10.96 17.87
C GLN A 105 -2.66 9.77 17.68
N GLU A 106 -3.20 8.57 17.43
CA GLU A 106 -2.40 7.39 17.07
C GLU A 106 -1.58 7.64 15.80
N ARG A 107 -2.20 8.23 14.76
CA ARG A 107 -1.48 8.59 13.53
C ARG A 107 -0.30 9.52 13.80
N LEU A 108 -0.46 10.50 14.69
CA LEU A 108 0.62 11.41 15.06
C LEU A 108 1.75 10.70 15.83
N GLN A 109 1.41 9.72 16.67
CA GLN A 109 2.41 8.91 17.35
C GLN A 109 3.21 8.07 16.35
N ASP A 110 2.54 7.50 15.35
CA ASP A 110 3.18 6.70 14.29
C ASP A 110 4.17 7.53 13.49
N ILE A 111 3.78 8.75 13.11
CA ILE A 111 4.66 9.69 12.41
C ILE A 111 5.88 10.03 13.28
N LYS A 112 5.67 10.38 14.55
CA LYS A 112 6.78 10.71 15.46
C LYS A 112 7.74 9.53 15.67
N LEU A 113 7.20 8.32 15.78
CA LEU A 113 8.01 7.11 15.96
C LEU A 113 8.80 6.78 14.69
N ALA A 114 8.17 6.90 13.52
CA ALA A 114 8.82 6.74 12.23
C ALA A 114 9.96 7.75 12.03
N GLU A 115 9.72 9.04 12.31
CA GLU A 115 10.75 10.08 12.28
C GLU A 115 11.93 9.73 13.19
N LYS A 116 11.67 9.29 14.42
CA LYS A 116 12.71 8.89 15.39
C LYS A 116 13.53 7.69 14.92
N LYS A 117 12.87 6.69 14.32
CA LYS A 117 13.54 5.50 13.80
C LYS A 117 14.48 5.85 12.66
N LEU A 118 13.98 6.58 11.66
CA LEU A 118 14.73 7.00 10.49
C LEU A 118 15.85 8.00 10.83
N SER A 119 15.64 8.89 11.80
CA SER A 119 16.71 9.79 12.26
C SER A 119 17.84 9.03 12.94
N SER A 120 17.52 7.99 13.72
CA SER A 120 18.52 7.14 14.38
C SER A 120 19.34 6.32 13.39
N GLU A 121 18.76 5.91 12.26
CA GLU A 121 19.49 5.22 11.18
C GLU A 121 20.48 6.12 10.45
N ARG A 122 20.21 7.43 10.38
CA ARG A 122 21.09 8.40 9.72
C ARG A 122 22.29 8.82 10.56
N ILE A 123 22.32 8.52 11.86
CA ILE A 123 23.46 8.87 12.72
C ILE A 123 24.57 7.84 12.48
N PRO A 124 25.73 8.23 11.92
CA PRO A 124 26.85 7.31 11.77
C PRO A 124 27.31 6.85 13.15
N LYS A 125 27.39 5.54 13.35
CA LYS A 125 28.05 4.97 14.53
C LYS A 125 29.55 5.22 14.38
N TRP A 126 30.08 6.16 15.16
CA TRP A 126 31.52 6.39 15.29
C TRP A 126 32.10 5.43 16.32
#